data_AF-A0A5R2N801-F1
#
_entry.id   AF-A0A5R2N801-F1
#
_cell.length_a   1.000
_cell.length_b   1.000
_cell.length_c   1.000
_cell.angle_alpha   90.00
_cell.angle_beta   90.00
_cell.angle_gamma   90.00
#
_symmetry.space_group_name_H-M   'P 1'
#
loop_
_entity.id
_entity.type
_entity.pdbx_description
1 polymer ?
#
loop_
_entity_poly.entity_id
_entity_poly.type
_entity_poly.pdbx_seq_one_letter_code
_entity_poly.pdbx_strand_id
1 'polypeptide(L)'
;MKGMKALATVALLSLTAAPPAKAQTPLTEGIQIGLSTDAVSITAGFSGADLTIFGSLENPDPLVARQGRYDVIVVLEGPPKPVVVRRKDRVLGVWINLDSETFENVP
;
A
#
# COMPACT_ATOMS: atom_id res chain seq x y z
N MET A 1 -9.63 52.13 44.65
CA MET A 1 -8.52 51.15 44.57
C MET A 1 -8.88 49.71 45.01
N LYS A 2 -10.06 49.42 45.56
CA LYS A 2 -10.45 48.05 45.99
C LYS A 2 -11.04 47.18 44.85
N GLY A 3 -11.74 47.80 43.88
CA GLY A 3 -12.34 47.08 42.73
C GLY A 3 -11.33 46.50 41.74
N MET A 4 -10.19 47.17 41.52
CA MET A 4 -9.14 46.69 40.59
C MET A 4 -8.46 45.42 41.10
N LYS A 5 -8.29 45.29 42.42
CA LYS A 5 -7.69 44.10 43.04
C LYS A 5 -8.64 42.90 42.95
N ALA A 6 -9.95 43.11 43.09
CA ALA A 6 -10.96 42.07 42.96
C ALA A 6 -11.09 41.57 41.51
N LEU A 7 -11.00 42.48 40.53
CA LEU A 7 -10.96 42.10 39.11
C LEU A 7 -9.68 41.32 38.76
N ALA A 8 -8.54 41.72 39.32
CA ALA A 8 -7.27 41.02 39.12
C ALA A 8 -7.27 39.60 39.71
N THR A 9 -7.86 39.38 40.89
CA THR A 9 -7.95 38.03 41.47
C THR A 9 -8.93 37.12 40.72
N VAL A 10 -10.04 37.65 40.18
CA VAL A 10 -10.97 36.86 39.35
C VAL A 10 -10.31 36.45 38.03
N ALA A 11 -9.55 37.35 37.39
CA ALA A 11 -8.79 37.04 36.19
C ALA A 11 -7.67 36.01 36.44
N LEU A 12 -7.03 36.06 37.61
CA LEU A 12 -5.98 35.10 37.98
C LEU A 12 -6.54 33.71 38.30
N LEU A 13 -7.71 33.63 38.94
CA LEU A 13 -8.38 32.34 39.22
C LEU A 13 -8.88 31.66 37.93
N SER A 14 -9.33 32.44 36.96
CA SER A 14 -9.82 31.92 35.67
C SER A 14 -8.69 31.41 34.78
N LEU A 15 -7.45 31.90 34.94
CA LEU A 15 -6.28 31.37 34.24
C LEU A 15 -5.82 29.99 34.75
N THR A 16 -6.11 29.67 36.01
CA THR A 16 -5.73 28.37 36.62
C THR A 16 -6.73 27.24 36.37
N ALA A 17 -7.92 27.55 35.85
CA ALA A 17 -8.98 26.57 35.61
C ALA A 17 -9.01 26.04 34.15
N ALA A 18 -7.92 26.20 33.40
CA ALA A 18 -7.83 25.66 32.05
C ALA A 18 -7.77 24.11 32.11
N PRO A 19 -8.67 23.39 31.43
CA PRO A 19 -8.58 21.94 31.34
C PRO A 19 -7.24 21.55 30.68
N PRO A 20 -6.63 20.43 31.09
CA PRO A 20 -5.40 19.96 30.47
C PRO A 20 -5.64 19.77 28.97
N ALA A 21 -4.77 20.36 28.14
CA ALA A 21 -4.79 20.16 26.71
C ALA A 21 -4.65 18.66 26.44
N LYS A 22 -5.70 18.05 25.88
CA LYS A 22 -5.61 16.65 25.43
C LYS A 22 -4.72 16.63 24.21
N ALA A 23 -3.61 15.90 24.30
CA ALA A 23 -2.81 15.57 23.12
C ALA A 23 -3.73 14.89 22.09
N GLN A 24 -3.65 15.32 20.84
CA GLN A 24 -4.33 14.65 19.74
C GLN A 24 -3.79 13.23 19.64
N THR A 25 -4.66 12.24 19.80
CA THR A 25 -4.33 10.84 19.53
C THR A 25 -3.84 10.76 18.08
N PRO A 26 -2.73 10.06 17.78
CA PRO A 26 -2.33 9.83 16.40
C PRO A 26 -3.49 9.22 15.64
N LEU A 27 -3.87 9.83 14.51
CA LEU A 27 -4.82 9.23 13.58
C LEU A 27 -4.17 7.98 13.00
N THR A 28 -4.75 6.81 13.25
CA THR A 28 -4.35 5.59 12.56
C THR A 28 -4.88 5.67 11.15
N GLU A 29 -3.99 5.85 10.18
CA GLU A 29 -4.33 5.76 8.77
C GLU A 29 -4.68 4.31 8.42
N GLY A 30 -5.75 4.12 7.66
CA GLY A 30 -6.17 2.82 7.15
C GLY A 30 -6.24 2.84 5.63
N ILE A 31 -5.97 1.72 4.97
CA ILE A 31 -6.15 1.59 3.52
C ILE A 31 -7.15 0.48 3.23
N GLN A 32 -8.18 0.81 2.47
CA GLN A 32 -9.10 -0.19 1.93
C GLN A 32 -8.75 -0.43 0.48
N ILE A 33 -8.69 -1.70 0.08
CA ILE A 33 -8.35 -2.10 -1.28
C ILE A 33 -9.39 -3.14 -1.74
N GLY A 34 -9.86 -2.99 -2.97
CA GLY A 34 -10.72 -3.93 -3.65
C GLY A 34 -10.22 -4.24 -5.05
N LEU A 35 -10.60 -5.41 -5.57
CA LEU A 35 -10.27 -5.87 -6.91
C LEU A 35 -11.56 -6.04 -7.72
N SER A 36 -11.49 -5.84 -9.03
CA SER A 36 -12.62 -6.11 -9.93
C SER A 36 -12.99 -7.59 -10.02
N THR A 37 -12.04 -8.48 -9.74
CA THR A 37 -12.24 -9.92 -9.67
C THR A 37 -11.29 -10.54 -8.64
N ASP A 38 -11.77 -11.55 -7.92
CA ASP A 38 -10.98 -12.28 -6.92
C ASP A 38 -10.19 -13.45 -7.54
N ALA A 39 -10.52 -13.85 -8.77
CA ALA A 39 -9.88 -14.97 -9.45
C ALA A 39 -9.75 -14.75 -10.98
N VAL A 40 -8.66 -15.24 -11.53
CA VAL A 40 -8.39 -15.28 -12.98
C VAL A 40 -7.95 -16.69 -13.37
N SER A 41 -8.68 -17.32 -14.29
CA SER A 41 -8.39 -18.67 -14.78
C SER A 41 -7.46 -18.66 -15.98
N ILE A 42 -6.29 -19.30 -15.86
CA ILE A 42 -5.31 -19.43 -16.94
C ILE A 42 -5.48 -20.80 -17.61
N THR A 43 -5.90 -20.82 -18.87
CA THR A 43 -6.08 -22.04 -19.68
C THR A 43 -5.25 -21.96 -20.96
N ALA A 44 -5.24 -23.03 -21.77
CA ALA A 44 -4.45 -23.08 -23.01
C ALA A 44 -4.81 -21.96 -24.03
N GLY A 45 -6.01 -21.38 -23.94
CA GLY A 45 -6.44 -20.25 -24.77
C GLY A 45 -6.36 -18.88 -24.08
N PHE A 46 -5.67 -18.77 -22.95
CA PHE A 46 -5.58 -17.51 -22.20
C PHE A 46 -4.83 -16.45 -22.99
N SER A 47 -5.45 -15.27 -23.13
CA SER A 47 -4.91 -14.12 -23.88
C SER A 47 -4.68 -12.86 -23.03
N GLY A 48 -4.86 -12.97 -21.70
CA GLY A 48 -4.79 -11.86 -20.77
C GLY A 48 -6.04 -11.72 -19.92
N ALA A 49 -5.98 -10.85 -18.92
CA ALA A 49 -7.11 -10.46 -18.10
C ALA A 49 -6.97 -9.00 -17.68
N ASP A 50 -8.07 -8.26 -17.73
CA ASP A 50 -8.13 -6.90 -17.23
C ASP A 50 -8.45 -6.92 -15.73
N LEU A 51 -7.53 -6.38 -14.93
CA LEU A 51 -7.69 -6.24 -13.48
C LEU A 51 -7.77 -4.76 -13.13
N THR A 52 -8.86 -4.37 -12.47
CA THR A 52 -8.99 -3.02 -11.91
C THR A 52 -8.85 -3.08 -10.40
N ILE A 53 -8.04 -2.17 -9.86
CA ILE A 53 -7.78 -2.06 -8.41
C ILE A 53 -8.43 -0.76 -7.95
N PHE A 54 -9.22 -0.86 -6.90
CA PHE A 54 -9.88 0.25 -6.25
C PHE A 54 -9.35 0.38 -4.84
N GLY A 55 -9.33 1.60 -4.30
CA GLY A 55 -8.99 1.78 -2.91
C GLY A 55 -9.32 3.17 -2.40
N SER A 56 -9.33 3.30 -1.08
CA SER A 56 -9.47 4.57 -0.38
C SER A 56 -8.61 4.62 0.86
N LEU A 57 -8.14 5.81 1.18
CA LEU A 57 -7.39 6.09 2.40
C LEU A 57 -8.36 6.57 3.49
N GLU A 58 -8.37 5.87 4.61
CA GLU A 58 -9.11 6.21 5.81
C GLU A 58 -8.25 7.05 6.73
N ASN A 59 -8.83 8.13 7.27
CA ASN A 59 -8.15 9.05 8.20
C ASN A 59 -6.79 9.57 7.72
N PRO A 60 -6.66 10.04 6.46
CA PRO A 60 -5.38 10.54 5.96
C PRO A 60 -4.87 11.72 6.79
N ASP A 61 -3.57 11.77 7.06
CA ASP A 61 -2.92 12.92 7.67
C ASP A 61 -3.20 14.17 6.80
N PRO A 62 -3.90 15.18 7.36
CA PRO A 62 -4.22 16.40 6.62
C PRO A 62 -2.99 17.14 6.09
N LEU A 63 -1.83 17.01 6.75
CA LEU A 63 -0.59 17.64 6.32
C LEU A 63 -0.01 16.95 5.09
N VAL A 64 -0.07 15.61 5.04
CA VAL A 64 0.43 14.81 3.92
C VAL A 64 -0.53 14.87 2.73
N ALA A 65 -1.84 14.77 2.98
CA ALA A 65 -2.88 14.84 1.96
C ALA A 65 -2.86 16.18 1.19
N ARG A 66 -2.65 17.30 1.89
CA ARG A 66 -2.52 18.64 1.27
C ARG A 66 -1.31 18.76 0.36
N GLN A 67 -0.26 17.99 0.62
CA GLN A 67 0.95 17.99 -0.19
C GLN A 67 0.85 17.00 -1.35
N GLY A 68 -0.22 16.19 -1.42
CA GLY A 68 -0.42 15.19 -2.47
C GLY A 68 0.65 14.10 -2.49
N ARG A 69 1.30 13.81 -1.36
CA ARG A 69 2.47 12.91 -1.29
C ARG A 69 2.15 11.45 -0.98
N TYR A 70 0.97 10.98 -1.36
CA TYR A 70 0.65 9.57 -1.26
C TYR A 70 0.98 8.89 -2.59
N ASP A 71 1.95 7.99 -2.56
CA ASP A 71 2.29 7.12 -3.69
C ASP A 71 1.65 5.75 -3.48
N VAL A 72 1.08 5.19 -4.54
CA VAL A 72 0.50 3.83 -4.53
C VAL A 72 1.33 2.94 -5.44
N ILE A 73 1.88 1.87 -4.87
CA ILE A 73 2.66 0.87 -5.59
C ILE A 73 1.86 -0.42 -5.60
N VAL A 74 1.68 -0.99 -6.79
CA VAL A 74 1.01 -2.28 -7.00
C VAL A 74 2.03 -3.24 -7.59
N VAL A 75 2.14 -4.43 -6.99
CA VAL A 75 2.97 -5.52 -7.49
C VAL A 75 2.08 -6.72 -7.78
N LEU A 76 2.18 -7.27 -8.98
CA LEU A 76 1.52 -8.51 -9.38
C LEU A 76 2.57 -9.60 -9.45
N GLU A 77 2.51 -10.55 -8.52
CA GLU A 77 3.43 -11.67 -8.43
C GLU A 77 2.67 -13.00 -8.55
N GLY A 78 3.17 -13.87 -9.42
CA GLY A 78 2.66 -15.24 -9.55
C GLY A 78 3.37 -16.19 -8.59
N PRO A 79 2.77 -17.34 -8.24
CA PRO A 79 3.44 -18.32 -7.39
C PRO A 79 4.73 -18.83 -8.06
N PRO A 80 5.86 -18.87 -7.33
CA PRO A 80 7.12 -19.36 -7.87
C PRO A 80 6.99 -20.84 -8.21
N LYS A 81 7.53 -21.23 -9.36
CA LYS A 81 7.53 -22.62 -9.83
C LYS A 81 8.87 -22.99 -10.46
N PRO A 82 9.28 -24.26 -10.37
CA PRO A 82 10.42 -24.75 -11.11
C PRO A 82 10.11 -24.77 -12.61
N VAL A 83 10.98 -24.16 -13.41
CA VAL A 83 10.89 -24.09 -14.87
C VAL A 83 12.16 -24.64 -15.48
N VAL A 84 12.01 -25.55 -16.46
CA VAL A 84 13.15 -26.09 -17.23
C VAL A 84 13.19 -25.44 -18.60
N VAL A 85 14.20 -24.61 -18.84
CA VAL A 85 14.47 -23.99 -20.14
C VAL A 85 15.35 -24.94 -20.94
N ARG A 86 14.99 -25.20 -22.21
CA ARG A 86 15.74 -26.09 -23.09
C ARG A 86 16.24 -25.32 -24.31
N ARG A 87 17.52 -25.46 -24.62
CA ARG A 87 18.12 -24.93 -25.86
C ARG A 87 18.08 -26.02 -26.93
N LYS A 88 17.48 -25.68 -28.07
CA LYS A 88 17.52 -26.51 -29.27
C LYS A 88 18.76 -26.19 -30.07
N ASP A 89 19.49 -27.22 -30.45
CA ASP A 89 20.61 -27.13 -31.37
C ASP A 89 20.42 -28.12 -32.53
N ARG A 90 21.03 -27.80 -33.67
CA ARG A 90 21.01 -28.66 -34.85
C ARG A 90 22.14 -29.67 -34.78
N VAL A 91 21.77 -30.94 -34.68
CA VAL A 91 22.71 -32.06 -34.75
C VAL A 91 22.35 -32.89 -35.98
N LEU A 92 23.30 -33.04 -36.90
CA LEU A 92 23.12 -33.80 -38.15
C LEU A 92 21.87 -33.39 -38.96
N GLY A 93 21.54 -32.09 -38.97
CA GLY A 93 20.40 -31.53 -39.70
C GLY A 93 19.04 -31.62 -38.98
N VAL A 94 18.97 -32.24 -37.80
CA VAL A 94 17.76 -32.35 -36.98
C VAL A 94 17.86 -31.44 -35.76
N TRP A 95 16.75 -30.81 -35.37
CA TRP A 95 16.68 -30.03 -34.13
C TRP A 95 16.46 -30.93 -32.93
N ILE A 96 17.36 -30.86 -31.96
CA ILE A 96 17.29 -31.63 -30.73
C ILE A 96 17.46 -30.66 -29.56
N ASN A 97 16.70 -30.86 -28.47
CA ASN A 97 16.96 -30.16 -27.21
C ASN A 97 18.27 -30.71 -26.64
N LEU A 98 19.40 -30.05 -26.92
CA LEU A 98 20.72 -30.55 -26.58
C LEU A 98 21.09 -30.21 -25.14
N ASP A 99 20.72 -29.00 -24.70
CA ASP A 99 21.02 -28.49 -23.37
C ASP A 99 19.73 -28.09 -22.64
N SER A 100 19.78 -28.18 -21.30
CA SER A 100 18.69 -27.75 -20.43
C SER A 100 19.22 -27.15 -19.14
N GLU A 101 18.53 -26.11 -18.68
CA GLU A 101 18.77 -25.45 -17.39
C GLU A 101 17.48 -25.42 -16.59
N THR A 102 17.58 -25.65 -15.28
CA THR A 102 16.44 -25.61 -14.35
C THR A 102 16.53 -24.37 -13.49
N PHE A 103 15.45 -23.61 -13.44
CA PHE A 103 15.27 -22.47 -12.56
C PHE A 103 14.20 -22.82 -11.54
N GLU A 104 14.53 -22.79 -10.24
CA GLU A 104 13.62 -23.27 -9.19
C GLU A 104 12.53 -22.27 -8.79
N ASN A 105 12.83 -20.97 -8.89
CA ASN A 105 11.94 -19.89 -8.43
C ASN A 105 11.69 -18.92 -9.59
N VAL A 106 10.79 -19.29 -10.50
CA VAL A 106 10.35 -18.43 -11.60
C VAL A 106 8.83 -18.31 -11.57
N PRO A 107 8.24 -17.12 -11.75
CA PRO A 107 8.88 -15.84 -12.07
C PRO A 107 9.79 -15.29 -10.98
#